data_AF-A0A1G1V7G0-F1
#
_entry.id   AF-A0A1G1V7G0-F1
#
_cell.length_a   1.000
_cell.length_b   1.000
_cell.length_c   1.000
_cell.angle_alpha   90.00
_cell.angle_beta   90.00
_cell.angle_gamma   90.00
#
_symmetry.space_group_name_H-M   'P 1'
#
loop_
_entity.id
_entity.type
_entity.pdbx_description
1 polymer ?
#
loop_
_entity_poly.entity_id
_entity_poly.type
_entity_poly.pdbx_seq_one_letter_code
_entity_poly.pdbx_strand_id
1 'polypeptide(L)'
;MSESGETGSIPKTTPPFVREFSKVNSKDDRLALERELRAKRAEYFERKSSLTQKSSEVATNIEQTGEQKRVALENLGNTLDVINSLPSRWYEKAFNLYRIIKLNVQKGTESRVAIELQKAEENLKEEESKIEKELKIPGKDLELGEARRMLAGFYERQTKLWQEAPVDPKDLEYLHESYLSKLNLDQYITLLKKFPSRFLTHVTRQGIRDHTSHHAAYYGDFINGFVDILKAGKLDSVVSQMFRNGLKDKAVAEFLYLERYKKDEAGLIESAFLRLRNIYRDKYSDEEIMQSLKKKTRGETLSSIMENPNLPRIYRDRSSIHFAFDWVANCYYGGESRNEIFFALPAVYAASELGLTGSISGEKENQRGSSGMGKPEASGWNDVWVDGAKNGININTAIVFIPENTQIDRNTGSRYELDENLKPVEDSELINEVVKLMRRPDIVDYARKNSLGNLEYYKKLSDLEELTGLKSDLLYLVAANLYFAVYLDNFESDDPSIHPVAKQNYINNGGAYNEVRKMLSQGGYNFKQSPDTISSKAYWEDFFAKNPGLRPTKIVYYRGSPEWALDEFCKNNGLGRGDAGKFSNVEKGKINEQEIDDDYKRFMDIAKGVVERYFEDN
;
A
#
# COMPACT_ATOMS: atom_id res chain seq x y z
N MET A 1 33.31 -40.00 10.08
CA MET A 1 33.09 -38.92 9.11
C MET A 1 31.70 -39.07 8.51
N SER A 2 30.72 -38.35 9.08
CA SER A 2 29.48 -37.86 8.47
C SER A 2 28.66 -37.23 9.60
N GLU A 3 29.10 -36.06 10.07
CA GLU A 3 28.34 -35.23 11.01
C GLU A 3 27.20 -34.54 10.26
N SER A 4 26.04 -35.19 10.18
CA SER A 4 24.78 -34.48 9.95
C SER A 4 24.26 -33.99 11.30
N GLY A 5 24.90 -32.93 11.80
CA GLY A 5 24.40 -32.17 12.94
C GLY A 5 23.20 -31.34 12.51
N GLU A 6 22.00 -31.87 12.67
CA GLU A 6 20.78 -31.05 12.66
C GLU A 6 20.83 -30.10 13.87
N THR A 7 21.41 -28.92 13.64
CA THR A 7 21.39 -27.79 14.56
C THR A 7 19.96 -27.42 14.89
N GLY A 8 19.67 -27.24 16.18
CA GLY A 8 18.35 -26.91 16.70
C GLY A 8 17.60 -25.92 15.83
N SER A 9 16.47 -26.37 15.27
CA SER A 9 15.70 -25.61 14.30
C SER A 9 15.33 -24.23 14.86
N ILE A 10 15.93 -23.20 14.27
CA ILE A 10 15.57 -21.81 14.51
C ILE A 10 14.06 -21.67 14.20
N PRO A 11 13.27 -20.96 15.03
CA PRO A 11 11.87 -20.74 14.74
C PRO A 11 11.73 -20.23 13.30
N LYS A 12 10.82 -20.84 12.53
CA LYS A 12 10.55 -20.38 11.15
C LYS A 12 10.12 -18.91 11.09
N THR A 13 9.77 -18.30 12.23
CA THR A 13 9.35 -16.91 12.40
C THR A 13 10.51 -15.90 12.43
N THR A 14 11.77 -16.31 12.65
CA THR A 14 12.89 -15.37 12.69
C THR A 14 13.32 -14.95 11.26
N PRO A 15 13.53 -13.65 10.99
CA PRO A 15 13.97 -13.20 9.67
C PRO A 15 15.29 -13.85 9.23
N PRO A 16 15.41 -14.31 7.97
CA PRO A 16 16.59 -15.06 7.51
C PRO A 16 17.91 -14.32 7.71
N PHE A 17 17.95 -13.03 7.40
CA PHE A 17 19.15 -12.19 7.56
C PHE A 17 19.60 -12.06 9.02
N VAL A 18 18.70 -12.04 10.00
CA VAL A 18 19.08 -12.05 11.43
C VAL A 18 19.74 -13.38 11.79
N ARG A 19 19.26 -14.49 11.21
CA ARG A 19 19.86 -15.83 11.40
C ARG A 19 21.23 -15.92 10.75
N GLU A 20 21.44 -15.27 9.62
CA GLU A 20 22.73 -15.25 8.92
C GLU A 20 23.73 -14.29 9.57
N PHE A 21 23.30 -13.10 9.99
CA PHE A 21 24.15 -12.18 10.76
C PHE A 21 24.59 -12.80 12.09
N SER A 22 23.65 -13.42 12.83
CA SER A 22 24.00 -14.13 14.05
C SER A 22 24.98 -15.28 13.77
N LYS A 23 24.89 -15.95 12.60
CA LYS A 23 25.87 -16.95 12.15
C LYS A 23 27.30 -16.45 12.14
N VAL A 24 27.51 -15.21 11.71
CA VAL A 24 28.82 -14.61 11.54
C VAL A 24 29.35 -14.00 12.85
N ASN A 25 28.52 -13.26 13.58
CA ASN A 25 28.99 -12.39 14.66
C ASN A 25 28.79 -12.92 16.10
N SER A 26 28.01 -13.99 16.30
CA SER A 26 27.67 -14.48 17.65
C SER A 26 27.77 -16.00 17.79
N LYS A 27 28.81 -16.60 17.21
CA LYS A 27 29.04 -18.06 17.28
C LYS A 27 29.13 -18.56 18.73
N ASP A 28 29.89 -17.87 19.56
CA ASP A 28 30.12 -18.29 20.95
C ASP A 28 28.87 -18.08 21.82
N ASP A 29 28.17 -16.95 21.67
CA ASP A 29 26.89 -16.71 22.37
C ASP A 29 25.84 -17.76 22.04
N ARG A 30 25.82 -18.28 20.80
CA ARG A 30 24.89 -19.34 20.41
C ARG A 30 25.24 -20.67 21.03
N LEU A 31 26.53 -21.00 21.12
CA LEU A 31 26.97 -22.20 21.83
C LEU A 31 26.61 -22.12 23.32
N ALA A 32 26.71 -20.94 23.93
CA ALA A 32 26.28 -20.69 25.30
C ALA A 32 24.76 -20.86 25.45
N LEU A 33 23.96 -20.19 24.62
CA LEU A 33 22.50 -20.29 24.62
C LEU A 33 22.02 -21.72 24.36
N GLU A 34 22.66 -22.44 23.44
CA GLU A 34 22.31 -23.83 23.12
C GLU A 34 22.50 -24.74 24.33
N ARG A 35 23.62 -24.59 25.05
CA ARG A 35 23.86 -25.35 26.30
C ARG A 35 22.78 -25.04 27.33
N GLU A 36 22.44 -23.76 27.49
CA GLU A 36 21.42 -23.31 28.46
C GLU A 36 20.01 -23.85 28.11
N LEU A 37 19.64 -23.81 26.82
CA LEU A 37 18.37 -24.37 26.33
C LEU A 37 18.29 -25.88 26.49
N ARG A 38 19.40 -26.60 26.24
CA ARG A 38 19.46 -28.05 26.47
C ARG A 38 19.27 -28.38 27.94
N ALA A 39 19.92 -27.63 28.84
CA ALA A 39 19.76 -27.81 30.28
C ALA A 39 18.30 -27.59 30.73
N LYS A 40 17.67 -26.48 30.32
CA LYS A 40 16.27 -26.16 30.65
C LYS A 40 15.27 -27.18 30.11
N ARG A 41 15.51 -27.73 28.92
CA ARG A 41 14.67 -28.80 28.36
C ARG A 41 14.85 -30.12 29.10
N ALA A 42 16.08 -30.47 29.47
CA ALA A 42 16.36 -31.69 30.23
C ALA A 42 15.63 -31.65 31.59
N GLU A 43 15.73 -30.53 32.30
CA GLU A 43 15.05 -30.29 33.58
C GLU A 43 13.52 -30.48 33.47
N TYR A 44 12.90 -29.89 32.44
CA TYR A 44 11.46 -30.05 32.17
C TYR A 44 11.07 -31.52 31.94
N PHE A 45 11.83 -32.24 31.12
CA PHE A 45 11.49 -33.63 30.79
C PHE A 45 11.75 -34.59 31.96
N GLU A 46 12.76 -34.34 32.78
CA GLU A 46 13.00 -35.08 34.02
C GLU A 46 11.85 -34.85 35.03
N ARG A 47 11.40 -33.59 35.19
CA ARG A 47 10.24 -33.26 36.02
C ARG A 47 8.95 -33.90 35.49
N LYS A 48 8.72 -33.89 34.18
CA LYS A 48 7.57 -34.57 33.56
C LYS A 48 7.63 -36.09 33.72
N SER A 49 8.81 -36.69 33.58
CA SER A 49 9.01 -38.13 33.76
C SER A 49 8.72 -38.54 35.20
N SER A 50 9.23 -37.80 36.19
CA SER A 50 8.95 -38.08 37.61
C SER A 50 7.46 -37.92 37.98
N LEU A 51 6.76 -36.93 37.40
CA LEU A 51 5.31 -36.78 37.55
C LEU A 51 4.53 -37.95 36.92
N THR A 52 4.98 -38.45 35.76
CA THR A 52 4.36 -39.59 35.07
C THR A 52 4.60 -40.90 35.83
N GLN A 53 5.78 -41.06 36.43
CA GLN A 53 6.09 -42.19 37.27
C GLN A 53 5.22 -42.19 38.53
N LYS A 54 5.11 -41.04 39.23
CA LYS A 54 4.23 -40.90 40.39
C LYS A 54 2.76 -41.17 40.06
N SER A 55 2.26 -40.71 38.91
CA SER A 55 0.87 -41.00 38.51
C SER A 55 0.64 -42.47 38.16
N SER A 56 1.64 -43.16 37.59
CA SER A 56 1.59 -44.60 37.34
C SER A 56 1.61 -45.44 38.63
N GLU A 57 2.41 -45.03 39.62
CA GLU A 57 2.46 -45.68 40.95
C GLU A 57 1.11 -45.53 41.66
N VAL A 58 0.49 -44.35 41.60
CA VAL A 58 -0.85 -44.11 42.15
C VAL A 58 -1.92 -44.92 41.42
N ALA A 59 -1.88 -45.00 40.09
CA ALA A 59 -2.82 -45.82 39.32
C ALA A 59 -2.72 -47.31 39.68
N THR A 60 -1.49 -47.80 39.89
CA THR A 60 -1.23 -49.19 40.33
C THR A 60 -1.79 -49.44 41.73
N ASN A 61 -1.62 -48.49 42.66
CA ASN A 61 -2.18 -48.60 44.01
C ASN A 61 -3.72 -48.59 44.00
N ILE A 62 -4.33 -47.78 43.14
CA ILE A 62 -5.79 -47.74 42.95
C ILE A 62 -6.28 -49.04 42.34
N GLU A 63 -5.57 -49.61 41.36
CA GLU A 63 -5.92 -50.89 40.72
C GLU A 63 -5.82 -52.05 41.72
N GLN A 64 -4.77 -52.11 42.53
CA GLN A 64 -4.63 -53.10 43.59
C GLN A 64 -5.74 -52.98 44.65
N THR A 65 -6.11 -51.76 45.04
CA THR A 65 -7.20 -51.50 45.98
C THR A 65 -8.57 -51.82 45.35
N GLY A 66 -8.73 -51.55 44.05
CA GLY A 66 -9.92 -51.88 43.27
C GLY A 66 -10.11 -53.37 43.08
N GLU A 67 -9.04 -54.12 42.86
CA GLU A 67 -9.05 -55.58 42.73
C GLU A 67 -9.38 -56.25 44.07
N GLN A 68 -8.82 -55.77 45.18
CA GLN A 68 -9.20 -56.20 46.53
C GLN A 68 -10.71 -55.99 46.79
N LYS A 69 -11.27 -54.87 46.31
CA LYS A 69 -12.72 -54.58 46.41
C LYS A 69 -13.56 -55.39 45.43
N ARG A 70 -13.05 -55.69 44.23
CA ARG A 70 -13.70 -56.56 43.23
C ARG A 70 -13.88 -57.97 43.77
N VAL A 71 -12.84 -58.52 44.39
CA VAL A 71 -12.88 -59.83 45.07
C VAL A 71 -13.87 -59.82 46.25
N ALA A 72 -13.96 -58.72 47.00
CA ALA A 72 -14.97 -58.56 48.05
C ALA A 72 -16.42 -58.49 47.50
N LEU A 73 -16.61 -57.94 46.30
CA LEU A 73 -17.90 -57.82 45.60
C LEU A 73 -18.30 -59.11 44.86
N GLU A 74 -17.36 -59.88 44.32
CA GLU A 74 -17.62 -61.20 43.70
C GLU A 74 -18.20 -62.19 44.72
N ASN A 75 -17.84 -62.06 45.99
CA ASN A 75 -18.41 -62.84 47.09
C ASN A 75 -19.88 -62.47 47.42
N LEU A 76 -20.42 -61.40 46.84
CA LEU A 76 -21.77 -60.88 47.16
C LEU A 76 -22.85 -61.20 46.12
N GLY A 77 -22.53 -61.93 45.05
CA GLY A 77 -23.52 -62.59 44.20
C GLY A 77 -24.35 -61.69 43.29
N ASN A 78 -24.22 -61.94 41.98
CA ASN A 78 -25.11 -61.52 40.88
C ASN A 78 -25.05 -60.07 40.39
N THR A 79 -23.93 -59.61 39.83
CA THR A 79 -23.99 -58.49 38.86
C THR A 79 -22.82 -58.44 37.86
N LEU A 80 -22.35 -59.60 37.36
CA LEU A 80 -21.26 -59.65 36.37
C LEU A 80 -21.70 -59.19 34.97
N ASP A 81 -22.97 -59.42 34.61
CA ASP A 81 -23.47 -59.22 33.24
C ASP A 81 -23.72 -57.73 32.89
N VAL A 82 -23.92 -56.86 33.87
CA VAL A 82 -24.13 -55.42 33.67
C VAL A 82 -22.80 -54.66 33.48
N ILE A 83 -21.71 -55.18 34.03
CA ILE A 83 -20.37 -54.57 33.94
C ILE A 83 -19.78 -54.75 32.53
N ASN A 84 -20.11 -55.85 31.86
CA ASN A 84 -19.59 -56.19 30.55
C ASN A 84 -20.30 -55.48 29.38
N SER A 85 -21.46 -54.84 29.62
CA SER A 85 -22.23 -54.16 28.57
C SER A 85 -21.97 -52.64 28.46
N LEU A 86 -20.94 -52.09 29.14
CA LEU A 86 -20.66 -50.64 29.18
C LEU A 86 -19.40 -50.21 28.38
N PRO A 87 -19.32 -48.96 27.89
CA PRO A 87 -18.27 -48.48 26.97
C PRO A 87 -16.82 -48.57 27.48
N SER A 88 -15.86 -48.54 26.56
CA SER A 88 -14.47 -49.03 26.70
C SER A 88 -13.49 -48.22 27.56
N ARG A 89 -13.87 -47.08 28.15
CA ARG A 89 -12.95 -46.26 29.00
C ARG A 89 -13.16 -46.57 30.49
N TRP A 90 -12.09 -46.97 31.17
CA TRP A 90 -12.15 -47.53 32.53
C TRP A 90 -12.64 -46.55 33.62
N TYR A 91 -12.36 -45.25 33.48
CA TYR A 91 -12.82 -44.23 34.43
C TYR A 91 -14.34 -43.97 34.32
N GLU A 92 -14.92 -44.09 33.11
CA GLU A 92 -16.38 -44.05 32.91
C GLU A 92 -17.06 -45.31 33.42
N LYS A 93 -16.40 -46.47 33.36
CA LYS A 93 -16.87 -47.72 33.98
C LYS A 93 -16.98 -47.58 35.49
N ALA A 94 -15.98 -46.97 36.14
CA ALA A 94 -16.01 -46.70 37.58
C ALA A 94 -17.13 -45.73 37.99
N PHE A 95 -17.34 -44.66 37.23
CA PHE A 95 -18.43 -43.70 37.47
C PHE A 95 -19.83 -44.29 37.28
N ASN A 96 -20.00 -45.15 36.26
CA ASN A 96 -21.27 -45.83 36.01
C ASN A 96 -21.55 -46.93 37.05
N LEU A 97 -20.51 -47.65 37.50
CA LEU A 97 -20.62 -48.60 38.60
C LEU A 97 -21.03 -47.89 39.91
N TYR A 98 -20.44 -46.72 40.18
CA TYR A 98 -20.82 -45.87 41.31
C TYR A 98 -22.30 -45.41 41.23
N ARG A 99 -22.79 -45.03 40.03
CA ARG A 99 -24.22 -44.70 39.81
C ARG A 99 -25.15 -45.91 40.01
N ILE A 100 -24.77 -47.08 39.52
CA ILE A 100 -25.55 -48.33 39.67
C ILE A 100 -25.63 -48.75 41.15
N ILE A 101 -24.51 -48.64 41.88
CA ILE A 101 -24.46 -48.91 43.32
C ILE A 101 -25.34 -47.90 44.07
N LYS A 102 -25.30 -46.60 43.73
CA LYS A 102 -26.15 -45.56 44.34
C LYS A 102 -27.65 -45.80 44.10
N LEU A 103 -28.02 -46.33 42.93
CA LEU A 103 -29.40 -46.73 42.59
C LEU A 103 -29.85 -48.00 43.35
N ASN A 104 -28.94 -48.92 43.64
CA ASN A 104 -29.23 -50.13 44.42
C ASN A 104 -29.25 -49.89 45.94
N VAL A 105 -28.50 -48.90 46.45
CA VAL A 105 -28.56 -48.44 47.85
C VAL A 105 -29.94 -47.85 48.20
N GLN A 106 -30.64 -47.24 47.23
CA GLN A 106 -32.04 -46.80 47.42
C GLN A 106 -33.04 -47.96 47.62
N LYS A 107 -32.64 -49.22 47.36
CA LYS A 107 -33.48 -50.43 47.52
C LYS A 107 -33.30 -51.19 48.84
N GLY A 108 -32.58 -50.63 49.82
CA GLY A 108 -32.75 -51.03 51.23
C GLY A 108 -31.92 -52.24 51.72
N THR A 109 -30.66 -52.37 51.30
CA THR A 109 -29.72 -53.33 51.92
C THR A 109 -28.62 -52.62 52.72
N GLU A 110 -28.69 -52.84 54.04
CA GLU A 110 -27.63 -52.87 55.07
C GLU A 110 -26.72 -51.63 55.30
N SER A 111 -27.12 -50.88 56.33
CA SER A 111 -26.51 -49.68 56.95
C SER A 111 -24.99 -49.74 57.26
N ARG A 112 -24.38 -50.93 57.34
CA ARG A 112 -22.96 -51.08 57.74
C ARG A 112 -21.98 -50.91 56.57
N VAL A 113 -22.36 -51.32 55.36
CA VAL A 113 -21.57 -51.16 54.13
C VAL A 113 -21.61 -49.69 53.64
N ALA A 114 -22.73 -49.00 53.85
CA ALA A 114 -22.87 -47.58 53.54
C ALA A 114 -21.91 -46.70 54.37
N ILE A 115 -21.68 -47.03 55.65
CA ILE A 115 -20.79 -46.26 56.54
C ILE A 115 -19.31 -46.47 56.18
N GLU A 116 -18.89 -47.70 55.86
CA GLU A 116 -17.51 -47.99 55.44
C GLU A 116 -17.21 -47.42 54.03
N LEU A 117 -18.20 -47.43 53.13
CA LEU A 117 -18.08 -46.77 51.83
C LEU A 117 -18.01 -45.24 51.96
N GLN A 118 -18.78 -44.64 52.88
CA GLN A 118 -18.73 -43.20 53.14
C GLN A 118 -17.36 -42.77 53.69
N LYS A 119 -16.77 -43.54 54.62
CA LYS A 119 -15.41 -43.28 55.13
C LYS A 119 -14.34 -43.42 54.04
N ALA A 120 -14.47 -44.43 53.17
CA ALA A 120 -13.54 -44.61 52.06
C ALA A 120 -13.69 -43.50 50.99
N GLU A 121 -14.90 -43.00 50.77
CA GLU A 121 -15.19 -41.88 49.87
C GLU A 121 -14.66 -40.55 50.42
N GLU A 122 -14.71 -40.36 51.75
CA GLU A 122 -14.11 -39.21 52.44
C GLU A 122 -12.57 -39.23 52.35
N ASN A 123 -11.93 -40.38 52.58
CA ASN A 123 -10.47 -40.52 52.41
C ASN A 123 -10.01 -40.30 50.96
N LEU A 124 -10.75 -40.81 49.97
CA LEU A 124 -10.46 -40.59 48.55
C LEU A 124 -10.65 -39.12 48.15
N LYS A 125 -11.69 -38.44 48.65
CA LYS A 125 -11.88 -37.00 48.43
C LYS A 125 -10.79 -36.17 49.11
N GLU A 126 -10.25 -36.62 50.24
CA GLU A 126 -9.12 -35.96 50.92
C GLU A 126 -7.80 -36.12 50.16
N GLU A 127 -7.51 -37.30 49.62
CA GLU A 127 -6.36 -37.53 48.75
C GLU A 127 -6.51 -36.82 47.39
N GLU A 128 -7.69 -36.84 46.78
CA GLU A 128 -7.99 -36.05 45.58
C GLU A 128 -7.82 -34.55 45.86
N SER A 129 -8.27 -34.03 47.01
CA SER A 129 -8.09 -32.62 47.39
C SER A 129 -6.64 -32.24 47.67
N LYS A 130 -5.82 -33.17 48.21
CA LYS A 130 -4.35 -32.99 48.36
C LYS A 130 -3.66 -32.98 46.99
N ILE A 131 -4.00 -33.91 46.12
CA ILE A 131 -3.46 -34.01 44.76
C ILE A 131 -3.92 -32.81 43.91
N GLU A 132 -5.16 -32.37 44.04
CA GLU A 132 -5.69 -31.20 43.36
C GLU A 132 -5.08 -29.91 43.90
N LYS A 133 -4.71 -29.83 45.19
CA LYS A 133 -3.90 -28.72 45.75
C LYS A 133 -2.43 -28.75 45.30
N GLU A 134 -1.83 -29.92 45.15
CA GLU A 134 -0.47 -30.07 44.59
C GLU A 134 -0.43 -29.79 43.07
N LEU A 135 -1.51 -30.12 42.35
CA LEU A 135 -1.71 -29.82 40.92
C LEU A 135 -2.21 -28.38 40.65
N LYS A 136 -2.88 -27.74 41.62
CA LYS A 136 -3.33 -26.33 41.57
C LYS A 136 -2.28 -25.36 42.14
N ILE A 137 -0.98 -25.70 42.12
CA ILE A 137 0.03 -24.63 42.05
C ILE A 137 -0.16 -23.94 40.68
N PRO A 138 -0.45 -22.63 40.62
CA PRO A 138 -0.89 -21.98 39.39
C PRO A 138 0.22 -21.95 38.34
N GLY A 139 -0.09 -22.33 37.09
CA GLY A 139 0.71 -21.93 35.93
C GLY A 139 0.73 -22.91 34.76
N LYS A 140 -0.30 -22.87 33.90
CA LYS A 140 -0.07 -23.06 32.46
C LYS A 140 1.08 -22.11 32.04
N ASP A 141 2.08 -22.62 31.31
CA ASP A 141 3.16 -21.90 30.58
C ASP A 141 4.54 -21.55 31.22
N LEU A 142 4.91 -21.94 32.45
CA LEU A 142 6.14 -21.38 33.05
C LEU A 142 7.52 -22.07 32.81
N GLU A 143 7.63 -23.34 32.37
CA GLU A 143 8.98 -23.95 32.16
C GLU A 143 9.47 -23.94 30.70
N LEU A 144 8.65 -24.31 29.71
CA LEU A 144 8.98 -24.05 28.29
C LEU A 144 8.89 -22.56 27.95
N GLY A 145 8.14 -21.78 28.74
CA GLY A 145 8.04 -20.32 28.59
C GLY A 145 9.38 -19.62 28.79
N GLU A 146 10.21 -20.08 29.73
CA GLU A 146 11.55 -19.53 29.95
C GLU A 146 12.47 -19.80 28.77
N ALA A 147 12.54 -21.04 28.29
CA ALA A 147 13.30 -21.40 27.09
C ALA A 147 12.86 -20.62 25.85
N ARG A 148 11.55 -20.37 25.68
CA ARG A 148 11.00 -19.51 24.61
C ARG A 148 11.41 -18.06 24.79
N ARG A 149 11.36 -17.51 26.00
CA ARG A 149 11.79 -16.13 26.32
C ARG A 149 13.29 -15.93 26.11
N MET A 150 14.11 -16.91 26.50
CA MET A 150 15.57 -16.87 26.30
C MET A 150 15.92 -16.83 24.80
N LEU A 151 15.26 -17.68 24.02
CA LEU A 151 15.43 -17.71 22.57
C LEU A 151 14.96 -16.40 21.92
N ALA A 152 13.78 -15.91 22.31
CA ALA A 152 13.25 -14.63 21.83
C ALA A 152 14.16 -13.45 22.18
N GLY A 153 14.62 -13.37 23.44
CA GLY A 153 15.50 -12.31 23.91
C GLY A 153 16.88 -12.35 23.27
N PHE A 154 17.43 -13.53 22.95
CA PHE A 154 18.65 -13.64 22.15
C PHE A 154 18.47 -13.03 20.77
N TYR A 155 17.40 -13.40 20.06
CA TYR A 155 17.15 -12.86 18.72
C TYR A 155 16.80 -11.37 18.74
N GLU A 156 16.13 -10.88 19.77
CA GLU A 156 15.90 -9.44 19.96
C GLU A 156 17.23 -8.68 20.08
N ARG A 157 18.18 -9.20 20.89
CA ARG A 157 19.53 -8.62 20.99
C ARG A 157 20.27 -8.66 19.66
N GLN A 158 20.25 -9.77 18.95
CA GLN A 158 20.90 -9.89 17.63
C GLN A 158 20.27 -8.93 16.60
N THR A 159 18.95 -8.74 16.67
CA THR A 159 18.22 -7.79 15.82
C THR A 159 18.66 -6.35 16.10
N LYS A 160 18.82 -5.96 17.38
CA LYS A 160 19.36 -4.64 17.76
C LYS A 160 20.80 -4.45 17.30
N LEU A 161 21.67 -5.44 17.54
CA LEU A 161 23.07 -5.41 17.07
C LEU A 161 23.15 -5.22 15.55
N TRP A 162 22.29 -5.90 14.80
CA TRP A 162 22.27 -5.75 13.34
C TRP A 162 21.76 -4.38 12.89
N GLN A 163 20.78 -3.80 13.59
CA GLN A 163 20.27 -2.44 13.31
C GLN A 163 21.30 -1.34 13.59
N GLU A 164 22.14 -1.52 14.61
CA GLU A 164 23.17 -0.57 15.02
C GLU A 164 24.49 -0.75 14.25
N ALA A 165 24.69 -1.89 13.60
CA ALA A 165 25.91 -2.18 12.84
C ALA A 165 26.06 -1.23 11.63
N PRO A 166 27.30 -0.82 11.30
CA PRO A 166 27.59 -0.15 10.03
C PRO A 166 27.12 -0.98 8.82
N VAL A 167 26.92 -0.30 7.69
CA VAL A 167 26.61 -0.96 6.42
C VAL A 167 27.87 -1.67 5.92
N ASP A 168 27.82 -3.00 5.86
CA ASP A 168 28.83 -3.85 5.23
C ASP A 168 28.40 -4.10 3.77
N PRO A 169 29.32 -4.13 2.77
CA PRO A 169 29.00 -4.58 1.42
C PRO A 169 28.19 -5.89 1.35
N LYS A 170 28.39 -6.83 2.28
CA LYS A 170 27.59 -8.06 2.37
C LYS A 170 26.12 -7.82 2.72
N ASP A 171 25.79 -6.71 3.38
CA ASP A 171 24.39 -6.38 3.65
C ASP A 171 23.61 -6.10 2.35
N LEU A 172 24.30 -5.73 1.26
CA LEU A 172 23.70 -5.51 -0.06
C LEU A 172 23.12 -6.79 -0.66
N GLU A 173 23.63 -7.98 -0.28
CA GLU A 173 23.07 -9.26 -0.72
C GLU A 173 21.60 -9.44 -0.26
N TYR A 174 21.25 -8.89 0.91
CA TYR A 174 19.87 -8.90 1.42
C TYR A 174 18.98 -7.84 0.76
N LEU A 175 19.55 -6.97 -0.05
CA LEU A 175 18.83 -5.93 -0.78
C LEU A 175 18.61 -6.29 -2.25
N HIS A 176 19.10 -7.43 -2.73
CA HIS A 176 18.84 -7.90 -4.10
C HIS A 176 17.37 -8.33 -4.31
N GLU A 177 16.84 -8.16 -5.53
CA GLU A 177 15.44 -8.47 -5.88
C GLU A 177 15.05 -9.91 -5.50
N SER A 178 15.91 -10.88 -5.79
CA SER A 178 15.67 -12.30 -5.55
C SER A 178 15.47 -12.65 -4.07
N TYR A 179 15.90 -11.76 -3.18
CA TYR A 179 15.73 -11.87 -1.74
C TYR A 179 14.54 -11.03 -1.26
N LEU A 180 14.50 -9.73 -1.60
CA LEU A 180 13.43 -8.81 -1.18
C LEU A 180 12.03 -9.32 -1.57
N SER A 181 11.89 -9.87 -2.77
CA SER A 181 10.63 -10.43 -3.29
C SER A 181 10.07 -11.58 -2.46
N LYS A 182 10.90 -12.27 -1.67
CA LYS A 182 10.52 -13.44 -0.85
C LYS A 182 10.22 -13.07 0.62
N LEU A 183 10.57 -11.86 1.03
CA LEU A 183 10.31 -11.42 2.41
C LEU A 183 8.82 -11.22 2.65
N ASN A 184 8.34 -11.61 3.82
CA ASN A 184 7.05 -11.12 4.31
C ASN A 184 7.20 -9.71 4.90
N LEU A 185 6.08 -9.09 5.29
CA LEU A 185 6.06 -7.72 5.80
C LEU A 185 6.94 -7.53 7.05
N ASP A 186 6.86 -8.44 8.04
CA ASP A 186 7.63 -8.34 9.29
C ASP A 186 9.15 -8.44 9.06
N GLN A 187 9.56 -9.35 8.17
CA GLN A 187 10.95 -9.51 7.77
C GLN A 187 11.46 -8.26 7.05
N TYR A 188 10.64 -7.70 6.17
CA TYR A 188 10.97 -6.50 5.42
C TYR A 188 11.03 -5.26 6.34
N ILE A 189 10.10 -5.10 7.29
CA ILE A 189 10.16 -4.04 8.31
C ILE A 189 11.44 -4.16 9.13
N THR A 190 11.79 -5.39 9.52
CA THR A 190 13.04 -5.61 10.24
C THR A 190 14.22 -5.15 9.38
N LEU A 191 14.24 -5.46 8.08
CA LEU A 191 15.27 -5.00 7.15
C LEU A 191 15.37 -3.46 7.10
N LEU A 192 14.22 -2.79 7.00
CA LEU A 192 14.12 -1.33 6.96
C LEU A 192 14.60 -0.63 8.24
N LYS A 193 14.67 -1.31 9.39
CA LYS A 193 15.25 -0.68 10.61
C LYS A 193 16.75 -0.38 10.45
N LYS A 194 17.47 -1.18 9.67
CA LYS A 194 18.87 -0.92 9.30
C LYS A 194 18.96 0.10 8.16
N PHE A 195 18.06 -0.02 7.19
CA PHE A 195 17.99 0.82 5.99
C PHE A 195 16.70 1.65 5.96
N PRO A 196 16.60 2.72 6.78
CA PRO A 196 15.33 3.38 7.04
C PRO A 196 14.77 4.09 5.82
N SER A 197 15.58 4.68 4.94
CA SER A 197 15.02 5.51 3.87
C SER A 197 14.44 4.69 2.73
N ARG A 198 13.41 5.26 2.11
CA ARG A 198 12.63 4.62 1.06
C ARG A 198 12.53 5.52 -0.17
N PHE A 199 12.42 4.88 -1.32
CA PHE A 199 11.85 5.49 -2.51
C PHE A 199 10.39 5.08 -2.61
N LEU A 200 9.53 6.07 -2.73
CA LEU A 200 8.11 5.88 -2.87
C LEU A 200 7.72 6.19 -4.30
N THR A 201 6.97 5.31 -4.95
CA THR A 201 6.37 5.68 -6.23
C THR A 201 5.51 6.90 -5.99
N HIS A 202 5.46 7.79 -6.98
CA HIS A 202 4.30 8.67 -7.09
C HIS A 202 3.03 7.81 -7.04
N VAL A 203 1.93 8.37 -6.52
CA VAL A 203 0.74 7.57 -6.33
C VAL A 203 0.27 6.95 -7.65
N THR A 204 0.02 5.64 -7.57
CA THR A 204 -0.52 4.86 -8.67
C THR A 204 -1.92 5.36 -8.95
N ARG A 205 -2.18 5.67 -10.21
CA ARG A 205 -3.52 6.11 -10.64
C ARG A 205 -4.43 4.89 -10.72
N GLN A 206 -5.34 4.79 -9.76
CA GLN A 206 -6.45 3.85 -9.76
C GLN A 206 -7.74 4.66 -9.58
N GLY A 207 -8.72 4.45 -10.47
CA GLY A 207 -9.92 5.26 -10.50
C GLY A 207 -9.72 6.56 -11.31
N ILE A 208 -10.39 7.63 -10.91
CA ILE A 208 -10.41 8.91 -11.63
C ILE A 208 -9.29 9.83 -11.16
N ARG A 209 -8.55 10.45 -12.10
CA ARG A 209 -7.71 11.61 -11.74
C ARG A 209 -8.61 12.81 -11.44
N ASP A 210 -8.87 13.03 -10.15
CA ASP A 210 -9.98 13.87 -9.70
C ASP A 210 -9.62 15.32 -9.34
N HIS A 211 -8.32 15.66 -9.31
CA HIS A 211 -7.88 17.00 -8.99
C HIS A 211 -6.81 17.53 -9.95
N THR A 212 -6.84 18.85 -10.11
CA THR A 212 -5.88 19.59 -10.92
C THR A 212 -4.66 19.99 -10.08
N SER A 213 -3.47 19.75 -10.62
CA SER A 213 -2.19 20.22 -10.09
C SER A 213 -1.32 20.76 -11.25
N HIS A 214 -0.11 21.23 -10.96
CA HIS A 214 0.86 21.59 -12.02
C HIS A 214 1.23 20.40 -12.95
N HIS A 215 0.83 19.17 -12.59
CA HIS A 215 0.97 17.94 -13.38
C HIS A 215 -0.40 17.27 -13.65
N ALA A 216 -1.43 18.05 -14.04
CA ALA A 216 -2.81 17.59 -14.26
C ALA A 216 -3.09 16.82 -15.57
N ALA A 217 -2.10 16.12 -16.14
CA ALA A 217 -2.37 15.27 -17.30
C ALA A 217 -3.42 14.20 -16.94
N TYR A 218 -4.34 13.93 -17.87
CA TYR A 218 -5.41 12.92 -17.73
C TYR A 218 -6.49 13.25 -16.67
N TYR A 219 -6.68 14.53 -16.32
CA TYR A 219 -7.79 14.94 -15.44
C TYR A 219 -9.15 14.45 -15.97
N GLY A 220 -9.92 13.78 -15.12
CA GLY A 220 -11.21 13.19 -15.49
C GLY A 220 -11.12 11.87 -16.29
N ASP A 221 -9.92 11.33 -16.49
CA ASP A 221 -9.76 9.99 -17.07
C ASP A 221 -9.78 8.93 -15.96
N PHE A 222 -10.49 7.84 -16.26
CA PHE A 222 -10.42 6.61 -15.49
C PHE A 222 -9.16 5.82 -15.86
N ILE A 223 -8.39 5.40 -14.86
CA ILE A 223 -7.14 4.68 -15.03
C ILE A 223 -7.13 3.45 -14.11
N ASN A 224 -6.80 2.29 -14.67
CA ASN A 224 -6.68 1.00 -13.97
C ASN A 224 -5.22 0.67 -13.62
N GLY A 225 -4.44 1.68 -13.24
CA GLY A 225 -2.98 1.58 -13.14
C GLY A 225 -2.53 0.53 -12.12
N PHE A 226 -3.22 0.40 -10.99
CA PHE A 226 -2.85 -0.61 -10.01
C PHE A 226 -3.15 -2.03 -10.51
N VAL A 227 -4.32 -2.25 -11.13
CA VAL A 227 -4.66 -3.54 -11.74
C VAL A 227 -3.64 -3.94 -12.82
N ASP A 228 -3.21 -2.98 -13.64
CA ASP A 228 -2.21 -3.22 -14.70
C ASP A 228 -0.84 -3.58 -14.11
N ILE A 229 -0.42 -2.90 -13.05
CA ILE A 229 0.80 -3.22 -12.29
C ILE A 229 0.72 -4.62 -11.66
N LEU A 230 -0.44 -5.00 -11.10
CA LEU A 230 -0.65 -6.32 -10.51
C LEU A 230 -0.56 -7.42 -11.56
N LYS A 231 -1.24 -7.27 -12.71
CA LYS A 231 -1.19 -8.22 -13.84
C LYS A 231 0.23 -8.36 -14.38
N ALA A 232 0.98 -7.26 -14.41
CA ALA A 232 2.38 -7.26 -14.80
C ALA A 232 3.29 -7.98 -13.80
N GLY A 233 2.97 -7.91 -12.50
CA GLY A 233 3.84 -8.33 -11.41
C GLY A 233 5.01 -7.37 -11.17
N LYS A 234 4.99 -6.18 -11.78
CA LYS A 234 6.11 -5.24 -11.75
C LYS A 234 5.68 -3.78 -11.93
N LEU A 235 6.43 -2.89 -11.29
CA LEU A 235 6.41 -1.45 -11.56
C LEU A 235 7.14 -1.21 -12.88
N ASP A 236 6.48 -0.54 -13.81
CA ASP A 236 7.02 -0.18 -15.13
C ASP A 236 6.64 1.26 -15.47
N SER A 237 7.36 1.85 -16.42
CA SER A 237 6.97 3.13 -17.01
C SER A 237 5.68 3.04 -17.82
N VAL A 238 5.02 4.19 -18.01
CA VAL A 238 3.75 4.29 -18.76
C VAL A 238 3.91 3.74 -20.18
N VAL A 239 5.02 4.07 -20.85
CA VAL A 239 5.32 3.58 -22.21
C VAL A 239 5.38 2.04 -22.23
N SER A 240 6.10 1.44 -21.28
CA SER A 240 6.22 -0.02 -21.15
C SER A 240 4.90 -0.72 -20.85
N GLN A 241 4.04 -0.10 -20.04
CA GLN A 241 2.70 -0.61 -19.74
C GLN A 241 1.83 -0.61 -21.00
N MET A 242 1.77 0.50 -21.74
CA MET A 242 0.96 0.59 -22.96
C MET A 242 1.44 -0.38 -24.05
N PHE A 243 2.76 -0.55 -24.20
CA PHE A 243 3.33 -1.49 -25.17
C PHE A 243 2.94 -2.95 -24.87
N ARG A 244 2.90 -3.32 -23.59
CA ARG A 244 2.48 -4.66 -23.14
C ARG A 244 0.99 -4.90 -23.34
N ASN A 245 0.17 -3.87 -23.14
CA ASN A 245 -1.28 -3.94 -23.32
C ASN A 245 -1.69 -3.89 -24.80
N GLY A 246 -0.75 -4.00 -25.75
CA GLY A 246 -1.02 -4.01 -27.18
C GLY A 246 -1.36 -2.63 -27.76
N LEU A 247 -1.21 -1.56 -26.98
CA LEU A 247 -1.58 -0.19 -27.35
C LEU A 247 -0.40 0.59 -27.95
N LYS A 248 0.47 -0.07 -28.73
CA LYS A 248 1.73 0.51 -29.21
C LYS A 248 1.54 1.79 -30.02
N ASP A 249 0.63 1.78 -31.00
CA ASP A 249 0.38 2.92 -31.87
C ASP A 249 -0.19 4.11 -31.09
N LYS A 250 -1.15 3.85 -30.19
CA LYS A 250 -1.70 4.85 -29.27
C LYS A 250 -0.62 5.43 -28.34
N ALA A 251 0.23 4.57 -27.79
CA ALA A 251 1.32 4.98 -26.90
C ALA A 251 2.31 5.91 -27.58
N VAL A 252 2.72 5.56 -28.81
CA VAL A 252 3.60 6.42 -29.60
C VAL A 252 2.88 7.73 -29.96
N ALA A 253 1.60 7.67 -30.37
CA ALA A 253 0.85 8.85 -30.74
C ALA A 253 0.71 9.85 -29.57
N GLU A 254 0.39 9.37 -28.37
CA GLU A 254 0.34 10.16 -27.15
C GLU A 254 1.73 10.64 -26.72
N PHE A 255 2.74 9.77 -26.84
CA PHE A 255 4.12 10.10 -26.48
C PHE A 255 4.64 11.27 -27.32
N LEU A 256 4.43 11.22 -28.64
CA LEU A 256 4.87 12.24 -29.59
C LEU A 256 3.89 13.40 -29.73
N TYR A 257 2.75 13.37 -29.03
CA TYR A 257 1.69 14.35 -29.13
C TYR A 257 1.19 14.58 -30.57
N LEU A 258 1.05 13.51 -31.37
CA LEU A 258 0.77 13.60 -32.80
C LEU A 258 -0.52 14.36 -33.13
N GLU A 259 -1.53 14.29 -32.24
CA GLU A 259 -2.78 15.03 -32.37
C GLU A 259 -2.56 16.55 -32.43
N ARG A 260 -1.57 17.08 -31.68
CA ARG A 260 -1.22 18.50 -31.74
C ARG A 260 -0.69 18.88 -33.12
N TYR A 261 0.21 18.06 -33.65
CA TYR A 261 0.80 18.28 -34.97
C TYR A 261 -0.24 18.22 -36.08
N LYS A 262 -1.25 17.35 -35.96
CA LYS A 262 -2.37 17.27 -36.91
C LYS A 262 -3.23 18.54 -36.93
N LYS A 263 -3.51 19.13 -35.76
CA LYS A 263 -4.25 20.40 -35.66
C LYS A 263 -3.45 21.57 -36.22
N ASP A 264 -2.16 21.63 -35.87
CA ASP A 264 -1.25 22.67 -36.38
C ASP A 264 -1.10 22.55 -37.91
N GLU A 265 -0.97 21.33 -38.45
CA GLU A 265 -0.92 21.05 -39.89
C GLU A 265 -2.18 21.56 -40.61
N ALA A 266 -3.38 21.24 -40.11
CA ALA A 266 -4.63 21.68 -40.73
C ALA A 266 -4.73 23.22 -40.81
N GLY A 267 -4.40 23.92 -39.72
CA GLY A 267 -4.40 25.39 -39.70
C GLY A 267 -3.34 26.02 -40.61
N LEU A 268 -2.15 25.40 -40.69
CA LEU A 268 -1.08 25.84 -41.60
C LEU A 268 -1.49 25.67 -43.06
N ILE A 269 -2.03 24.51 -43.43
CA ILE A 269 -2.50 24.20 -44.79
C ILE A 269 -3.59 25.18 -45.20
N GLU A 270 -4.60 25.40 -44.36
CA GLU A 270 -5.69 26.34 -44.64
C GLU A 270 -5.15 27.76 -44.89
N SER A 271 -4.26 28.25 -44.02
CA SER A 271 -3.67 29.58 -44.19
C SER A 271 -2.84 29.70 -45.47
N ALA A 272 -2.10 28.66 -45.85
CA ALA A 272 -1.23 28.64 -47.02
C ALA A 272 -2.03 28.51 -48.31
N PHE A 273 -3.10 27.71 -48.30
CA PHE A 273 -4.03 27.56 -49.42
C PHE A 273 -4.69 28.89 -49.76
N LEU A 274 -5.23 29.61 -48.77
CA LEU A 274 -5.87 30.91 -49.01
C LEU A 274 -4.91 31.92 -49.65
N ARG A 275 -3.63 31.91 -49.28
CA ARG A 275 -2.60 32.76 -49.90
C ARG A 275 -2.29 32.35 -51.34
N LEU A 276 -2.05 31.06 -51.58
CA LEU A 276 -1.61 30.56 -52.89
C LEU A 276 -2.74 30.52 -53.92
N ARG A 277 -3.98 30.23 -53.50
CA ARG A 277 -5.16 30.29 -54.37
C ARG A 277 -5.28 31.66 -55.01
N ASN A 278 -5.09 32.73 -54.26
CA ASN A 278 -5.18 34.10 -54.78
C ASN A 278 -4.06 34.45 -55.78
N ILE A 279 -2.90 33.79 -55.69
CA ILE A 279 -1.74 34.06 -56.55
C ILE A 279 -1.79 33.20 -57.83
N TYR A 280 -2.30 31.97 -57.73
CA TYR A 280 -2.16 30.95 -58.77
C TYR A 280 -3.49 30.45 -59.36
N ARG A 281 -4.62 31.10 -59.06
CA ARG A 281 -5.97 30.70 -59.49
C ARG A 281 -6.11 30.41 -60.98
N ASP A 282 -5.35 31.11 -61.83
CA ASP A 282 -5.44 31.00 -63.28
C ASP A 282 -4.48 29.96 -63.87
N LYS A 283 -3.63 29.33 -63.05
CA LYS A 283 -2.60 28.37 -63.48
C LYS A 283 -2.79 26.95 -62.96
N TYR A 284 -3.40 26.78 -61.79
CA TYR A 284 -3.62 25.48 -61.16
C TYR A 284 -5.02 25.42 -60.59
N SER A 285 -5.63 24.23 -60.61
CA SER A 285 -6.89 23.98 -59.89
C SER A 285 -6.68 24.06 -58.37
N ASP A 286 -7.77 24.32 -57.64
CA ASP A 286 -7.77 24.31 -56.17
C ASP A 286 -7.29 22.94 -55.64
N GLU A 287 -7.68 21.83 -56.29
CA GLU A 287 -7.22 20.48 -55.97
C GLU A 287 -5.71 20.28 -56.11
N GLU A 288 -5.09 20.77 -57.19
CA GLU A 288 -3.64 20.66 -57.42
C GLU A 288 -2.84 21.46 -56.38
N ILE A 289 -3.31 22.68 -56.05
CA ILE A 289 -2.70 23.52 -55.02
C ILE A 289 -2.80 22.82 -53.66
N MET A 290 -3.98 22.28 -53.32
CA MET A 290 -4.20 21.57 -52.05
C MET A 290 -3.36 20.30 -51.93
N GLN A 291 -3.24 19.49 -52.98
CA GLN A 291 -2.44 18.26 -52.94
C GLN A 291 -0.94 18.56 -52.75
N SER A 292 -0.42 19.57 -53.43
CA SER A 292 0.99 19.99 -53.29
C SER A 292 1.28 20.50 -51.86
N LEU A 293 0.38 21.31 -51.30
CA LEU A 293 0.49 21.82 -49.94
C LEU A 293 0.44 20.70 -48.90
N LYS A 294 -0.54 19.79 -49.00
CA LYS A 294 -0.66 18.63 -48.11
C LYS A 294 0.63 17.82 -48.10
N LYS A 295 1.19 17.51 -49.27
CA LYS A 295 2.45 16.74 -49.36
C LYS A 295 3.63 17.47 -48.72
N LYS A 296 3.76 18.78 -48.97
CA LYS A 296 4.86 19.59 -48.43
C LYS A 296 4.76 19.75 -46.92
N THR A 297 3.60 20.17 -46.42
CA THR A 297 3.37 20.37 -44.97
C THR A 297 3.51 19.06 -44.22
N ARG A 298 2.97 17.94 -44.74
CA ARG A 298 3.18 16.62 -44.15
C ARG A 298 4.66 16.26 -44.03
N GLY A 299 5.45 16.48 -45.08
CA GLY A 299 6.91 16.22 -45.04
C GLY A 299 7.63 17.06 -43.98
N GLU A 300 7.29 18.34 -43.87
CA GLU A 300 7.85 19.25 -42.85
C GLU A 300 7.43 18.83 -41.42
N THR A 301 6.17 18.45 -41.22
CA THR A 301 5.64 17.96 -39.94
C THR A 301 6.34 16.68 -39.48
N LEU A 302 6.46 15.68 -40.37
CA LEU A 302 7.17 14.43 -40.08
C LEU A 302 8.63 14.68 -39.69
N SER A 303 9.34 15.54 -40.43
CA SER A 303 10.71 15.95 -40.11
C SER A 303 10.78 16.61 -38.72
N SER A 304 9.89 17.56 -38.45
CA SER A 304 9.86 18.28 -37.17
C SER A 304 9.60 17.38 -35.97
N ILE A 305 8.74 16.37 -36.12
CA ILE A 305 8.49 15.37 -35.08
C ILE A 305 9.75 14.53 -34.86
N MET A 306 10.29 13.94 -35.92
CA MET A 306 11.36 12.93 -35.83
C MET A 306 12.73 13.51 -35.47
N GLU A 307 13.00 14.77 -35.83
CA GLU A 307 14.28 15.45 -35.62
C GLU A 307 14.29 16.33 -34.36
N ASN A 308 13.24 16.27 -33.53
CA ASN A 308 13.17 17.06 -32.31
C ASN A 308 14.31 16.67 -31.35
N PRO A 309 15.26 17.59 -31.05
CA PRO A 309 16.45 17.27 -30.26
C PRO A 309 16.15 16.96 -28.78
N ASN A 310 14.94 17.27 -28.30
CA ASN A 310 14.52 16.93 -26.94
C ASN A 310 13.92 15.52 -26.82
N LEU A 311 13.65 14.81 -27.93
CA LEU A 311 13.05 13.48 -27.89
C LEU A 311 13.81 12.46 -27.04
N PRO A 312 15.15 12.37 -27.08
CA PRO A 312 15.89 11.45 -26.21
C PRO A 312 15.63 11.73 -24.72
N ARG A 313 15.61 13.01 -24.32
CA ARG A 313 15.35 13.41 -22.93
C ARG A 313 13.90 13.12 -22.52
N ILE A 314 12.94 13.43 -23.39
CA ILE A 314 11.51 13.16 -23.16
C ILE A 314 11.26 11.65 -23.09
N TYR A 315 11.96 10.88 -23.92
CA TYR A 315 11.92 9.42 -23.88
C TYR A 315 12.44 8.91 -22.56
N ARG A 316 13.63 9.35 -22.12
CA ARG A 316 14.20 9.00 -20.83
C ARG A 316 13.21 9.26 -19.70
N ASP A 317 12.69 10.48 -19.58
CA ASP A 317 11.63 10.84 -18.59
C ASP A 317 10.44 9.86 -18.64
N ARG A 318 9.73 9.76 -19.76
CA ARG A 318 8.49 8.98 -19.85
C ARG A 318 8.68 7.46 -19.83
N SER A 319 9.89 6.98 -20.13
CA SER A 319 10.24 5.56 -20.15
C SER A 319 10.82 5.07 -18.82
N SER A 320 11.02 5.99 -17.87
CA SER A 320 11.53 5.69 -16.52
C SER A 320 10.41 5.53 -15.49
N ILE A 321 10.77 4.95 -14.35
CA ILE A 321 9.91 4.86 -13.17
C ILE A 321 10.30 5.99 -12.22
N HIS A 322 9.32 6.78 -11.82
CA HIS A 322 9.52 7.97 -11.00
C HIS A 322 9.23 7.68 -9.53
N PHE A 323 10.13 8.16 -8.67
CA PHE A 323 10.04 8.01 -7.23
C PHE A 323 10.30 9.32 -6.51
N ALA A 324 9.71 9.44 -5.33
CA ALA A 324 10.06 10.44 -4.34
C ALA A 324 10.76 9.82 -3.13
N PHE A 325 11.76 10.53 -2.62
CA PHE A 325 12.56 10.10 -1.47
C PHE A 325 11.82 10.42 -0.18
N ASP A 326 11.43 9.38 0.57
CA ASP A 326 10.74 9.47 1.87
C ASP A 326 9.52 10.40 1.92
N TRP A 327 8.91 10.65 0.76
CA TRP A 327 7.69 11.42 0.59
C TRP A 327 6.86 10.82 -0.56
N VAL A 328 5.53 10.80 -0.42
CA VAL A 328 4.63 10.25 -1.46
C VAL A 328 4.36 11.25 -2.60
N ALA A 329 4.50 12.56 -2.33
CA ALA A 329 4.25 13.63 -3.29
C ALA A 329 2.84 13.59 -3.91
N ASN A 330 1.82 13.23 -3.12
CA ASN A 330 0.43 13.12 -3.59
C ASN A 330 -0.09 14.45 -4.17
N CYS A 331 0.29 15.58 -3.57
CA CYS A 331 -0.12 16.91 -4.04
C CYS A 331 0.34 17.25 -5.46
N TYR A 332 1.38 16.61 -5.98
CA TYR A 332 1.86 16.81 -7.35
C TYR A 332 1.32 15.75 -8.30
N TYR A 333 1.46 14.48 -7.91
CA TYR A 333 1.25 13.34 -8.80
C TYR A 333 -0.04 12.57 -8.52
N GLY A 334 -0.88 13.09 -7.63
CA GLY A 334 -2.09 12.52 -7.04
C GLY A 334 -2.98 11.64 -7.93
N GLY A 335 -3.59 10.60 -7.37
CA GLY A 335 -4.48 9.73 -8.12
C GLY A 335 -5.91 10.24 -8.03
N GLU A 336 -6.78 9.31 -7.69
CA GLU A 336 -8.08 9.60 -7.12
C GLU A 336 -7.90 9.89 -5.62
N SER A 337 -8.28 11.09 -5.18
CA SER A 337 -8.09 11.57 -3.82
C SER A 337 -8.67 10.57 -2.81
N ARG A 338 -7.94 10.28 -1.74
CA ARG A 338 -8.29 9.27 -0.73
C ARG A 338 -8.35 7.82 -1.23
N ASN A 339 -8.19 7.54 -2.51
CA ASN A 339 -8.11 6.18 -3.06
C ASN A 339 -6.70 5.88 -3.62
N GLU A 340 -5.69 6.57 -3.12
CA GLU A 340 -4.34 6.50 -3.66
C GLU A 340 -3.62 5.22 -3.25
N ILE A 341 -2.93 4.59 -4.19
CA ILE A 341 -2.14 3.38 -3.92
C ILE A 341 -0.69 3.71 -4.24
N PHE A 342 0.25 3.36 -3.37
CA PHE A 342 1.67 3.66 -3.62
C PHE A 342 2.57 2.55 -3.11
N PHE A 343 3.79 2.49 -3.65
CA PHE A 343 4.77 1.46 -3.35
C PHE A 343 5.98 2.09 -2.65
N ALA A 344 6.46 1.47 -1.58
CA ALA A 344 7.67 1.88 -0.87
C ALA A 344 8.79 0.84 -1.01
N LEU A 345 9.84 1.21 -1.73
CA LEU A 345 11.08 0.44 -1.94
C LEU A 345 12.17 0.90 -0.98
N PRO A 346 13.13 0.04 -0.56
CA PRO A 346 14.27 0.47 0.22
C PRO A 346 15.15 1.35 -0.68
N ALA A 347 15.53 2.54 -0.23
CA ALA A 347 16.31 3.45 -1.07
C ALA A 347 17.70 2.87 -1.42
N VAL A 348 18.26 2.00 -0.57
CA VAL A 348 19.56 1.37 -0.82
C VAL A 348 19.45 0.39 -1.98
N TYR A 349 18.36 -0.38 -2.05
CA TYR A 349 18.11 -1.30 -3.16
C TYR A 349 18.05 -0.53 -4.49
N ALA A 350 17.25 0.53 -4.56
CA ALA A 350 17.16 1.31 -5.79
C ALA A 350 18.50 1.97 -6.16
N ALA A 351 19.25 2.46 -5.17
CA ALA A 351 20.55 3.08 -5.41
C ALA A 351 21.62 2.08 -5.88
N SER A 352 21.65 0.87 -5.33
CA SER A 352 22.68 -0.14 -5.62
C SER A 352 22.38 -0.98 -6.87
N GLU A 353 21.12 -1.33 -7.10
CA GLU A 353 20.75 -2.31 -8.14
C GLU A 353 20.09 -1.66 -9.37
N LEU A 354 19.37 -0.55 -9.19
CA LEU A 354 18.51 -0.02 -10.26
C LEU A 354 19.14 1.12 -11.07
N GLY A 355 20.19 1.77 -10.54
CA GLY A 355 20.84 2.90 -11.19
C GLY A 355 19.97 4.16 -11.18
N LEU A 356 20.34 5.13 -10.34
CA LEU A 356 19.55 6.36 -10.15
C LEU A 356 20.09 7.49 -11.01
N THR A 357 19.21 8.14 -11.77
CA THR A 357 19.60 9.13 -12.79
C THR A 357 19.40 10.57 -12.30
N GLY A 358 18.85 10.75 -11.10
CA GLY A 358 18.66 12.04 -10.41
C GLY A 358 19.54 12.23 -9.17
N SER A 359 19.89 13.48 -8.87
CA SER A 359 20.69 13.84 -7.68
C SER A 359 19.85 13.74 -6.40
N ILE A 360 20.14 12.74 -5.56
CA ILE A 360 19.56 12.56 -4.21
C ILE A 360 20.16 13.55 -3.20
N SER A 361 21.33 14.10 -3.51
CA SER A 361 22.04 15.09 -2.68
C SER A 361 22.08 16.43 -3.41
N GLY A 362 21.94 17.51 -2.64
CA GLY A 362 22.15 18.89 -3.08
C GLY A 362 23.59 19.21 -3.49
N GLU A 363 24.27 18.33 -4.23
CA GLU A 363 25.41 18.72 -5.06
C GLU A 363 24.88 19.46 -6.29
N LYS A 364 24.27 20.63 -6.06
CA LYS A 364 24.32 21.68 -7.07
C LYS A 364 25.76 22.17 -7.05
N GLU A 365 26.57 21.58 -7.91
CA GLU A 365 27.69 22.29 -8.50
C GLU A 365 27.13 23.58 -9.12
N ASN A 366 27.24 24.69 -8.38
CA ASN A 366 27.33 26.06 -8.84
C ASN A 366 26.54 26.51 -10.09
N GLN A 367 25.31 26.03 -10.33
CA GLN A 367 24.41 26.70 -11.28
C GLN A 367 23.60 27.78 -10.56
N ARG A 368 24.24 28.92 -10.34
CA ARG A 368 23.55 30.21 -10.19
C ARG A 368 22.83 30.50 -11.50
N GLY A 369 21.51 30.31 -11.52
CA GLY A 369 20.72 30.65 -12.70
C GLY A 369 19.22 30.46 -12.48
N SER A 370 18.54 31.59 -12.32
CA SER A 370 17.11 31.82 -12.58
C SER A 370 16.11 31.63 -11.43
N SER A 371 15.41 32.76 -11.20
CA SER A 371 14.27 33.04 -10.32
C SER A 371 14.49 32.87 -8.82
N GLY A 372 14.97 33.95 -8.19
CA GLY A 372 14.87 34.13 -6.74
C GLY A 372 13.44 34.41 -6.32
N MET A 373 12.91 33.55 -5.44
CA MET A 373 12.06 33.87 -4.29
C MET A 373 11.70 32.53 -3.60
N GLY A 374 12.20 32.32 -2.37
CA GLY A 374 11.81 31.18 -1.53
C GLY A 374 13.00 30.41 -0.95
N LYS A 375 13.10 30.43 0.38
CA LYS A 375 13.99 29.77 1.35
C LYS A 375 14.90 28.59 0.88
N PRO A 376 16.08 28.40 1.50
CA PRO A 376 16.93 27.23 1.32
C PRO A 376 16.36 26.03 2.10
N GLU A 377 15.14 25.62 1.77
CA GLU A 377 14.70 24.25 2.01
C GLU A 377 15.17 23.44 0.80
N ALA A 378 15.67 22.22 1.03
CA ALA A 378 16.36 21.41 0.03
C ALA A 378 15.62 21.39 -1.32
N SER A 379 16.05 22.23 -2.27
CA SER A 379 15.56 22.28 -3.67
C SER A 379 16.05 21.08 -4.50
N GLY A 380 16.28 19.94 -3.85
CA GLY A 380 16.43 18.67 -4.53
C GLY A 380 15.07 18.31 -5.06
N TRP A 381 14.92 18.30 -6.38
CA TRP A 381 13.76 17.73 -7.03
C TRP A 381 13.60 16.32 -6.48
N ASN A 382 12.52 16.07 -5.74
CA ASN A 382 12.18 14.77 -5.15
C ASN A 382 11.66 13.81 -6.23
N ASP A 383 12.09 13.98 -7.47
CA ASP A 383 11.70 13.15 -8.60
C ASP A 383 12.98 12.46 -9.05
N VAL A 384 13.23 11.30 -8.44
CA VAL A 384 14.36 10.42 -8.76
C VAL A 384 13.85 9.35 -9.70
N TRP A 385 14.54 9.18 -10.82
CA TRP A 385 14.10 8.26 -11.85
C TRP A 385 15.00 7.03 -11.84
N VAL A 386 14.37 5.89 -12.03
CA VAL A 386 15.04 4.64 -12.36
C VAL A 386 14.83 4.43 -13.85
N ASP A 387 15.90 4.62 -14.61
CA ASP A 387 15.88 4.39 -16.05
C ASP A 387 15.80 2.92 -16.35
N GLY A 388 14.98 2.57 -17.36
CA GLY A 388 15.20 1.35 -18.12
C GLY A 388 15.37 0.10 -17.25
N ALA A 389 14.52 -0.09 -16.24
CA ALA A 389 14.28 -1.43 -15.74
C ALA A 389 13.67 -2.18 -16.94
N LYS A 390 14.52 -2.78 -17.78
CA LYS A 390 14.17 -3.53 -19.00
C LYS A 390 13.04 -4.54 -18.73
N ASN A 391 12.98 -4.98 -17.49
CA ASN A 391 12.02 -5.95 -16.97
C ASN A 391 11.10 -5.38 -15.90
N GLY A 392 11.04 -4.06 -15.67
CA GLY A 392 10.39 -3.40 -14.54
C GLY A 392 10.95 -3.84 -13.19
N ILE A 393 10.41 -3.28 -12.10
CA ILE A 393 10.79 -3.63 -10.73
C ILE A 393 9.72 -4.57 -10.18
N ASN A 394 10.10 -5.78 -9.78
CA ASN A 394 9.14 -6.73 -9.20
C ASN A 394 8.39 -6.09 -8.01
N ILE A 395 7.06 -6.07 -8.05
CA ILE A 395 6.23 -5.40 -7.02
C ILE A 395 6.43 -5.98 -5.62
N ASN A 396 6.87 -7.25 -5.54
CA ASN A 396 7.14 -7.91 -4.27
C ASN A 396 8.42 -7.40 -3.61
N THR A 397 9.24 -6.60 -4.29
CA THR A 397 10.37 -5.91 -3.64
C THR A 397 9.93 -4.69 -2.83
N ALA A 398 8.68 -4.25 -2.95
CA ALA A 398 8.12 -3.08 -2.27
C ALA A 398 7.05 -3.44 -1.24
N ILE A 399 6.77 -2.52 -0.32
CA ILE A 399 5.51 -2.51 0.44
C ILE A 399 4.46 -1.77 -0.37
N VAL A 400 3.27 -2.36 -0.55
CA VAL A 400 2.14 -1.72 -1.20
C VAL A 400 1.22 -1.11 -0.14
N PHE A 401 0.96 0.18 -0.24
CA PHE A 401 0.02 0.90 0.61
C PHE A 401 -1.31 1.05 -0.11
N ILE A 402 -2.38 0.58 0.52
CA ILE A 402 -3.75 0.62 -0.02
C ILE A 402 -4.66 1.29 1.02
N PRO A 403 -5.56 2.21 0.63
CA PRO A 403 -6.44 2.86 1.58
C PRO A 403 -7.43 1.84 2.15
N GLU A 404 -7.65 1.87 3.47
CA GLU A 404 -8.45 0.85 4.15
C GLU A 404 -9.95 1.08 3.97
N ASN A 405 -10.40 2.30 4.27
CA ASN A 405 -11.82 2.61 4.52
C ASN A 405 -12.47 3.46 3.43
N THR A 406 -11.71 3.84 2.40
CA THR A 406 -12.24 4.64 1.29
C THR A 406 -13.37 3.88 0.61
N GLN A 407 -14.52 4.51 0.49
CA GLN A 407 -15.68 3.92 -0.17
C GLN A 407 -15.49 4.01 -1.67
N ILE A 408 -15.46 2.86 -2.33
CA ILE A 408 -15.27 2.75 -3.77
C ILE A 408 -16.34 1.86 -4.36
N ASP A 409 -16.67 2.12 -5.62
CA ASP A 409 -17.57 1.35 -6.44
C ASP A 409 -17.13 -0.12 -6.52
N ARG A 410 -18.09 -1.03 -6.34
CA ARG A 410 -17.82 -2.48 -6.29
C ARG A 410 -17.25 -3.06 -7.58
N ASN A 411 -17.46 -2.38 -8.72
CA ASN A 411 -17.14 -2.93 -10.04
C ASN A 411 -15.90 -2.27 -10.65
N THR A 412 -15.73 -0.97 -10.41
CA THR A 412 -14.67 -0.18 -11.05
C THR A 412 -13.51 0.12 -10.09
N GLY A 413 -13.74 0.05 -8.78
CA GLY A 413 -12.76 0.44 -7.77
C GLY A 413 -12.48 1.94 -7.72
N SER A 414 -13.32 2.77 -8.36
CA SER A 414 -13.31 4.23 -8.27
C SER A 414 -14.26 4.71 -7.18
N ARG A 415 -13.97 5.86 -6.55
CA ARG A 415 -14.88 6.56 -5.64
C ARG A 415 -16.13 7.11 -6.34
N TYR A 416 -16.05 7.33 -7.65
CA TYR A 416 -17.03 8.09 -8.39
C TYR A 416 -17.97 7.21 -9.21
N GLU A 417 -19.18 7.72 -9.43
CA GLU A 417 -20.10 7.17 -10.43
C GLU A 417 -19.51 7.42 -11.82
N LEU A 418 -19.43 6.36 -12.63
CA LEU A 418 -18.92 6.43 -13.99
C LEU A 418 -20.03 6.14 -15.00
N ASP A 419 -20.02 6.85 -16.12
CA ASP A 419 -20.90 6.58 -17.25
C ASP A 419 -20.46 5.34 -18.06
N GLU A 420 -21.20 5.02 -19.11
CA GLU A 420 -20.92 3.89 -20.02
C GLU A 420 -19.54 3.97 -20.71
N ASN A 421 -18.93 5.16 -20.75
CA ASN A 421 -17.61 5.41 -21.34
C ASN A 421 -16.50 5.53 -20.28
N LEU A 422 -16.78 5.15 -19.03
CA LEU A 422 -15.88 5.28 -17.88
C LEU A 422 -15.48 6.73 -17.59
N LYS A 423 -16.34 7.70 -17.92
CA LYS A 423 -16.16 9.10 -17.54
C LYS A 423 -16.91 9.39 -16.24
N PRO A 424 -16.33 10.20 -15.34
CA PRO A 424 -16.97 10.50 -14.08
C PRO A 424 -18.21 11.36 -14.30
N VAL A 425 -19.31 11.01 -13.64
CA VAL A 425 -20.54 11.79 -13.69
C VAL A 425 -20.36 13.06 -12.84
N GLU A 426 -20.64 14.22 -13.44
CA GLU A 426 -20.55 15.51 -12.75
C GLU A 426 -21.64 15.65 -11.68
N ASP A 427 -21.26 16.17 -10.52
CA ASP A 427 -22.19 16.49 -9.44
C ASP A 427 -22.78 17.90 -9.63
N SER A 428 -23.59 18.06 -10.67
CA SER A 428 -24.25 19.33 -10.97
C SER A 428 -25.15 19.81 -9.85
N GLU A 429 -25.68 18.90 -9.02
CA GLU A 429 -26.51 19.25 -7.86
C GLU A 429 -25.66 19.94 -6.80
N LEU A 430 -24.56 19.30 -6.38
CA LEU A 430 -23.62 19.89 -5.41
C LEU A 430 -23.03 21.21 -5.94
N ILE A 431 -22.62 21.27 -7.21
CA ILE A 431 -22.08 22.50 -7.80
C ILE A 431 -23.11 23.63 -7.68
N ASN A 432 -24.37 23.38 -8.01
CA ASN A 432 -25.43 24.38 -7.91
C ASN A 432 -25.74 24.77 -6.45
N GLU A 433 -25.70 23.83 -5.51
CA GLU A 433 -25.87 24.14 -4.08
C GLU A 433 -24.72 25.01 -3.55
N VAL A 434 -23.49 24.75 -3.96
CA VAL A 434 -22.34 25.60 -3.59
C VAL A 434 -22.42 26.96 -4.27
N VAL A 435 -22.90 27.06 -5.51
CA VAL A 435 -23.20 28.35 -6.16
C VAL A 435 -24.21 29.15 -5.35
N LYS A 436 -25.32 28.52 -4.91
CA LYS A 436 -26.34 29.17 -4.07
C LYS A 436 -25.74 29.63 -2.75
N LEU A 437 -24.94 28.78 -2.11
CA LEU A 437 -24.25 29.09 -0.85
C LEU A 437 -23.34 30.30 -0.98
N MET A 438 -22.48 30.33 -2.00
CA MET A 438 -21.52 31.42 -2.24
C MET A 438 -22.19 32.75 -2.58
N ARG A 439 -23.43 32.71 -3.09
CA ARG A 439 -24.25 33.88 -3.38
C ARG A 439 -25.10 34.35 -2.20
N ARG A 440 -25.12 33.65 -1.07
CA ARG A 440 -25.91 34.09 0.08
C ARG A 440 -25.36 35.44 0.60
N PRO A 441 -26.20 36.45 0.86
CA PRO A 441 -25.74 37.77 1.28
C PRO A 441 -24.87 37.76 2.55
N ASP A 442 -25.20 36.90 3.52
CA ASP A 442 -24.42 36.74 4.75
C ASP A 442 -23.03 36.15 4.50
N ILE A 443 -22.90 35.23 3.55
CA ILE A 443 -21.61 34.69 3.10
C ILE A 443 -20.80 35.74 2.34
N VAL A 444 -21.42 36.50 1.44
CA VAL A 444 -20.76 37.60 0.71
C VAL A 444 -20.27 38.68 1.69
N ASP A 445 -21.10 39.06 2.66
CA ASP A 445 -20.73 40.04 3.69
C ASP A 445 -19.61 39.52 4.60
N TYR A 446 -19.70 38.24 5.00
CA TYR A 446 -18.64 37.58 5.75
C TYR A 446 -17.34 37.56 4.94
N ALA A 447 -17.41 37.23 3.64
CA ALA A 447 -16.29 37.23 2.73
C ALA A 447 -15.67 38.62 2.59
N ARG A 448 -16.45 39.68 2.38
CA ARG A 448 -15.95 41.08 2.29
C ARG A 448 -15.22 41.53 3.57
N LYS A 449 -15.71 41.12 4.74
CA LYS A 449 -15.10 41.44 6.05
C LYS A 449 -13.79 40.67 6.28
N ASN A 450 -13.67 39.46 5.73
CA ASN A 450 -12.60 38.52 6.07
C ASN A 450 -11.58 38.24 4.94
N SER A 451 -11.87 38.64 3.70
CA SER A 451 -11.00 38.47 2.52
C SER A 451 -9.82 39.46 2.51
N LEU A 452 -9.90 40.54 3.30
CA LEU A 452 -8.90 41.60 3.39
C LEU A 452 -8.06 41.59 4.69
N GLY A 453 -8.23 40.57 5.56
CA GLY A 453 -7.66 40.57 6.92
C GLY A 453 -6.93 39.28 7.33
N ASN A 454 -5.72 39.46 7.89
CA ASN A 454 -4.94 38.48 8.65
C ASN A 454 -5.64 38.13 9.98
N LEU A 455 -6.66 37.27 9.94
CA LEU A 455 -7.28 36.66 11.11
C LEU A 455 -6.87 35.19 11.20
N GLU A 456 -6.73 34.68 12.43
CA GLU A 456 -6.35 33.29 12.71
C GLU A 456 -7.23 32.28 11.94
N TYR A 457 -6.57 31.46 11.12
CA TYR A 457 -7.18 30.50 10.20
C TYR A 457 -8.30 29.64 10.82
N TYR A 458 -8.10 29.19 12.07
CA TYR A 458 -9.04 28.33 12.78
C TYR A 458 -10.35 29.01 13.21
N LYS A 459 -10.31 30.31 13.54
CA LYS A 459 -11.54 31.06 13.89
C LYS A 459 -12.45 31.20 12.68
N LYS A 460 -11.87 31.44 11.49
CA LYS A 460 -12.62 31.53 10.23
C LYS A 460 -13.36 30.23 9.90
N LEU A 461 -12.75 29.07 10.17
CA LEU A 461 -13.39 27.78 9.93
C LEU A 461 -14.60 27.54 10.84
N SER A 462 -14.51 27.87 12.14
CA SER A 462 -15.63 27.71 13.08
C SER A 462 -16.83 28.59 12.71
N ASP A 463 -16.59 29.87 12.39
CA ASP A 463 -17.65 30.79 11.98
C ASP A 463 -18.32 30.32 10.67
N LEU A 464 -17.52 29.87 9.70
CA LEU A 464 -18.03 29.37 8.44
C LEU A 464 -18.80 28.05 8.62
N GLU A 465 -18.36 27.16 9.51
CA GLU A 465 -19.11 25.95 9.86
C GLU A 465 -20.50 26.31 10.39
N GLU A 466 -20.59 27.29 11.29
CA GLU A 466 -21.87 27.77 11.84
C GLU A 466 -22.75 28.44 10.77
N LEU A 467 -22.17 29.28 9.91
CA LEU A 467 -22.90 30.01 8.86
C LEU A 467 -23.39 29.12 7.71
N THR A 468 -22.58 28.14 7.32
CA THR A 468 -22.82 27.31 6.14
C THR A 468 -23.41 25.93 6.47
N GLY A 469 -23.18 25.44 7.69
CA GLY A 469 -23.45 24.06 8.07
C GLY A 469 -22.52 23.03 7.40
N LEU A 470 -21.55 23.48 6.61
CA LEU A 470 -20.58 22.60 5.95
C LEU A 470 -19.61 22.03 6.97
N LYS A 471 -19.17 20.80 6.72
CA LYS A 471 -18.17 20.12 7.53
C LYS A 471 -16.99 19.67 6.65
N SER A 472 -15.96 19.17 7.32
CA SER A 472 -14.84 18.45 6.72
C SER A 472 -14.14 19.25 5.60
N ASP A 473 -13.63 18.57 4.58
CA ASP A 473 -12.81 19.14 3.52
C ASP A 473 -13.58 20.12 2.63
N LEU A 474 -14.91 19.97 2.49
CA LEU A 474 -15.72 20.90 1.72
C LEU A 474 -15.78 22.27 2.39
N LEU A 475 -15.90 22.31 3.73
CA LEU A 475 -15.76 23.54 4.51
C LEU A 475 -14.39 24.18 4.30
N TYR A 476 -13.31 23.38 4.35
CA TYR A 476 -11.95 23.87 4.14
C TYR A 476 -11.79 24.49 2.74
N LEU A 477 -12.32 23.81 1.71
CA LEU A 477 -12.26 24.27 0.33
C LEU A 477 -13.03 25.58 0.14
N VAL A 478 -14.25 25.68 0.70
CA VAL A 478 -15.05 26.91 0.68
C VAL A 478 -14.35 28.04 1.41
N ALA A 479 -13.77 27.77 2.58
CA ALA A 479 -13.04 28.76 3.38
C ALA A 479 -11.78 29.27 2.66
N ALA A 480 -11.01 28.37 2.04
CA ALA A 480 -9.82 28.72 1.26
C ALA A 480 -10.15 29.57 0.03
N ASN A 481 -11.37 29.44 -0.48
CA ASN A 481 -11.87 30.10 -1.69
C ASN A 481 -12.92 31.16 -1.38
N LEU A 482 -13.00 31.66 -0.15
CA LEU A 482 -14.04 32.59 0.29
C LEU A 482 -14.06 33.90 -0.53
N TYR A 483 -12.91 34.31 -1.06
CA TYR A 483 -12.82 35.48 -1.95
C TYR A 483 -13.68 35.32 -3.22
N PHE A 484 -13.95 34.07 -3.65
CA PHE A 484 -14.82 33.81 -4.80
C PHE A 484 -16.25 34.29 -4.56
N ALA A 485 -16.76 34.27 -3.33
CA ALA A 485 -18.09 34.81 -3.04
C ALA A 485 -18.18 36.31 -3.42
N VAL A 486 -17.14 37.08 -3.11
CA VAL A 486 -17.05 38.50 -3.50
C VAL A 486 -16.86 38.65 -5.01
N TYR A 487 -16.05 37.78 -5.62
CA TYR A 487 -15.83 37.78 -7.07
C TYR A 487 -17.13 37.54 -7.85
N LEU A 488 -17.91 36.52 -7.46
CA LEU A 488 -19.18 36.17 -8.09
C LEU A 488 -20.20 37.31 -7.96
N ASP A 489 -20.33 37.87 -6.75
CA ASP A 489 -21.21 39.01 -6.48
C ASP A 489 -20.86 40.23 -7.33
N ASN A 490 -19.57 40.57 -7.45
CA ASN A 490 -19.11 41.67 -8.29
C ASN A 490 -19.49 41.44 -9.77
N PHE A 491 -19.12 40.31 -10.37
CA PHE A 491 -19.37 40.05 -11.80
C PHE A 491 -20.85 39.96 -12.18
N GLU A 492 -21.71 39.68 -11.22
CA GLU A 492 -23.16 39.61 -11.40
C GLU A 492 -23.87 40.91 -11.05
N SER A 493 -23.22 41.80 -10.29
CA SER A 493 -23.70 43.16 -10.04
C SER A 493 -23.68 44.03 -11.31
N ASP A 494 -24.48 45.09 -11.29
CA ASP A 494 -24.45 46.15 -12.32
C ASP A 494 -23.32 47.17 -12.07
N ASP A 495 -22.24 46.77 -11.38
CA ASP A 495 -21.11 47.65 -11.09
C ASP A 495 -20.45 48.13 -12.41
N PRO A 496 -20.52 49.44 -12.71
CA PRO A 496 -19.98 50.00 -13.95
C PRO A 496 -18.44 49.97 -14.00
N SER A 497 -17.75 49.65 -12.90
CA SER A 497 -16.29 49.50 -12.85
C SER A 497 -15.80 48.19 -13.49
N ILE A 498 -16.68 47.22 -13.69
CA ILE A 498 -16.32 45.93 -14.31
C ILE A 498 -16.31 46.08 -15.82
N HIS A 499 -15.17 45.76 -16.43
CA HIS A 499 -15.01 45.88 -17.87
C HIS A 499 -16.02 44.99 -18.61
N PRO A 500 -16.83 45.52 -19.55
CA PRO A 500 -17.92 44.77 -20.21
C PRO A 500 -17.44 43.48 -20.90
N VAL A 501 -16.25 43.49 -21.49
CA VAL A 501 -15.63 42.29 -22.09
C VAL A 501 -15.32 41.22 -21.04
N ALA A 502 -14.90 41.61 -19.83
CA ALA A 502 -14.64 40.64 -18.75
C ALA A 502 -15.95 39.99 -18.28
N LYS A 503 -17.02 40.77 -18.14
CA LYS A 503 -18.37 40.26 -17.80
C LYS A 503 -18.90 39.32 -18.88
N GLN A 504 -18.75 39.68 -20.16
CA GLN A 504 -19.16 38.82 -21.26
C GLN A 504 -18.33 37.53 -21.33
N ASN A 505 -17.02 37.59 -21.10
CA ASN A 505 -16.16 36.41 -21.05
C ASN A 505 -16.54 35.47 -19.90
N TYR A 506 -16.88 36.01 -18.72
CA TYR A 506 -17.39 35.23 -17.60
C TYR A 506 -18.67 34.47 -17.97
N ILE A 507 -19.64 35.15 -18.58
CA ILE A 507 -20.89 34.54 -19.05
C ILE A 507 -20.62 33.47 -20.11
N ASN A 508 -19.81 33.78 -21.13
CA ASN A 508 -19.45 32.86 -22.21
C ASN A 508 -18.72 31.61 -21.69
N ASN A 509 -18.00 31.74 -20.59
CA ASN A 509 -17.31 30.65 -19.92
C ASN A 509 -18.19 29.92 -18.88
N GLY A 510 -19.51 30.08 -18.92
CA GLY A 510 -20.48 29.36 -18.08
C GLY A 510 -20.71 29.95 -16.68
N GLY A 511 -20.22 31.16 -16.42
CA GLY A 511 -20.52 31.94 -15.22
C GLY A 511 -20.18 31.24 -13.90
N ALA A 512 -20.99 31.51 -12.86
CA ALA A 512 -20.75 31.03 -11.50
C ALA A 512 -20.64 29.52 -11.40
N TYR A 513 -21.44 28.80 -12.20
CA TYR A 513 -21.41 27.35 -12.26
C TYR A 513 -20.00 26.86 -12.59
N ASN A 514 -19.38 27.38 -13.65
CA ASN A 514 -18.07 26.94 -14.07
C ASN A 514 -16.95 27.40 -13.12
N GLU A 515 -17.07 28.55 -12.48
CA GLU A 515 -16.11 28.99 -11.47
C GLU A 515 -16.17 28.12 -10.20
N VAL A 516 -17.37 27.82 -9.70
CA VAL A 516 -17.55 26.89 -8.58
C VAL A 516 -17.13 25.47 -8.96
N ARG A 517 -17.45 25.00 -10.18
CA ARG A 517 -16.97 23.71 -10.68
C ARG A 517 -15.45 23.63 -10.67
N LYS A 518 -14.74 24.67 -11.15
CA LYS A 518 -13.27 24.74 -11.11
C LYS A 518 -12.77 24.71 -9.67
N MET A 519 -13.38 25.46 -8.76
CA MET A 519 -13.03 25.44 -7.35
C MET A 519 -13.18 24.02 -6.76
N LEU A 520 -14.32 23.38 -6.98
CA LEU A 520 -14.60 22.01 -6.52
C LEU A 520 -13.64 20.97 -7.14
N SER A 521 -13.19 21.18 -8.38
CA SER A 521 -12.20 20.33 -9.05
C SER A 521 -10.80 20.37 -8.43
N GLN A 522 -10.48 21.34 -7.58
CA GLN A 522 -9.19 21.35 -6.88
C GLN A 522 -9.12 20.26 -5.80
N GLY A 523 -10.28 19.83 -5.29
CA GLY A 523 -10.39 18.79 -4.27
C GLY A 523 -11.13 17.53 -4.70
N GLY A 524 -11.46 17.38 -6.00
CA GLY A 524 -12.22 16.24 -6.51
C GLY A 524 -13.67 16.18 -6.02
N TYR A 525 -14.28 17.32 -5.70
CA TYR A 525 -15.68 17.38 -5.21
C TYR A 525 -16.70 17.58 -6.33
N ASN A 526 -16.28 17.82 -7.56
CA ASN A 526 -17.17 18.12 -8.69
C ASN A 526 -17.76 16.85 -9.35
N PHE A 527 -17.46 15.65 -8.85
CA PHE A 527 -17.95 14.38 -9.38
C PHE A 527 -18.81 13.65 -8.35
N LYS A 528 -19.86 12.99 -8.81
CA LYS A 528 -20.78 12.21 -7.96
C LYS A 528 -20.07 11.00 -7.38
N GLN A 529 -20.24 10.76 -6.09
CA GLN A 529 -19.78 9.50 -5.47
C GLN A 529 -20.60 8.33 -6.02
N SER A 530 -19.98 7.15 -6.15
CA SER A 530 -20.71 5.95 -6.56
C SER A 530 -21.82 5.62 -5.54
N PRO A 531 -23.03 5.24 -5.99
CA PRO A 531 -24.13 4.89 -5.09
C PRO A 531 -23.98 3.48 -4.48
N ASP A 532 -23.26 2.55 -5.12
CA ASP A 532 -23.03 1.19 -4.62
C ASP A 532 -21.56 0.99 -4.26
N THR A 533 -21.26 1.18 -2.98
CA THR A 533 -19.88 1.19 -2.49
C THR A 533 -19.56 0.04 -1.54
N ILE A 534 -18.27 -0.23 -1.46
CA ILE A 534 -17.62 -1.08 -0.47
C ILE A 534 -16.32 -0.40 -0.02
N SER A 535 -15.77 -0.78 1.14
CA SER A 535 -14.45 -0.29 1.53
C SER A 535 -13.37 -0.81 0.58
N SER A 536 -12.38 0.04 0.30
CA SER A 536 -11.26 -0.29 -0.58
C SER A 536 -10.52 -1.56 -0.15
N LYS A 537 -10.29 -1.75 1.16
CA LYS A 537 -9.75 -3.03 1.67
C LYS A 537 -10.60 -4.24 1.28
N ALA A 538 -11.91 -4.19 1.45
CA ALA A 538 -12.77 -5.32 1.12
C ALA A 538 -12.83 -5.58 -0.39
N TYR A 539 -12.83 -4.52 -1.21
CA TYR A 539 -12.70 -4.62 -2.67
C TYR A 539 -11.40 -5.34 -3.07
N TRP A 540 -10.26 -4.89 -2.56
CA TRP A 540 -8.96 -5.49 -2.90
C TRP A 540 -8.80 -6.91 -2.36
N GLU A 541 -9.27 -7.20 -1.14
CA GLU A 541 -9.26 -8.56 -0.60
C GLU A 541 -10.12 -9.52 -1.43
N ASP A 542 -11.29 -9.10 -1.91
CA ASP A 542 -12.11 -9.88 -2.84
C ASP A 542 -11.41 -10.07 -4.19
N PHE A 543 -10.79 -9.01 -4.75
CA PHE A 543 -9.99 -9.09 -5.96
C PHE A 543 -8.85 -10.11 -5.81
N PHE A 544 -8.12 -10.08 -4.70
CA PHE A 544 -7.01 -10.99 -4.43
C PHE A 544 -7.47 -12.42 -4.12
N ALA A 545 -8.63 -12.61 -3.49
CA ALA A 545 -9.20 -13.94 -3.27
C ALA A 545 -9.56 -14.61 -4.62
N LYS A 546 -10.07 -13.83 -5.57
CA LYS A 546 -10.35 -14.27 -6.95
C LYS A 546 -9.09 -14.44 -7.79
N ASN A 547 -8.02 -13.70 -7.48
CA ASN A 547 -6.77 -13.67 -8.22
C ASN A 547 -5.55 -13.89 -7.30
N PRO A 548 -5.40 -15.08 -6.67
CA PRO A 548 -4.40 -15.29 -5.61
C PRO A 548 -2.96 -15.10 -6.10
N GLY A 549 -2.67 -15.36 -7.38
CA GLY A 549 -1.36 -15.14 -7.99
C GLY A 549 -0.99 -13.67 -8.21
N LEU A 550 -1.95 -12.74 -8.11
CA LEU A 550 -1.72 -11.30 -8.28
C LEU A 550 -1.52 -10.57 -6.95
N ARG A 551 -1.68 -11.23 -5.80
CA ARG A 551 -1.59 -10.57 -4.49
C ARG A 551 -0.13 -10.22 -4.16
N PRO A 552 0.19 -8.93 -3.89
CA PRO A 552 1.49 -8.55 -3.36
C PRO A 552 1.79 -9.22 -2.01
N THR A 553 3.05 -9.60 -1.80
CA THR A 553 3.51 -10.26 -0.57
C THR A 553 3.50 -9.33 0.66
N LYS A 554 3.47 -8.01 0.45
CA LYS A 554 3.58 -6.98 1.48
C LYS A 554 2.54 -5.89 1.23
N ILE A 555 1.41 -5.95 1.94
CA ILE A 555 0.34 -4.97 1.85
C ILE A 555 0.16 -4.31 3.21
N VAL A 556 0.05 -2.98 3.21
CA VAL A 556 -0.36 -2.17 4.36
C VAL A 556 -1.66 -1.47 3.98
N TYR A 557 -2.73 -1.78 4.72
CA TYR A 557 -3.96 -1.02 4.63
C TYR A 557 -3.88 0.20 5.55
N TYR A 558 -4.08 1.41 5.02
CA TYR A 558 -3.85 2.65 5.76
C TYR A 558 -5.10 3.52 5.92
N ARG A 559 -5.05 4.49 6.83
CA ARG A 559 -6.09 5.50 7.03
C ARG A 559 -5.51 6.90 6.86
N GLY A 560 -6.36 7.85 6.48
CA GLY A 560 -5.93 9.25 6.28
C GLY A 560 -5.25 9.47 4.92
N SER A 561 -4.32 10.43 4.85
CA SER A 561 -3.60 10.74 3.63
C SER A 561 -2.40 9.80 3.40
N PRO A 562 -1.93 9.64 2.15
CA PRO A 562 -0.74 8.84 1.85
C PRO A 562 0.50 9.26 2.64
N GLU A 563 0.71 10.57 2.82
CA GLU A 563 1.83 11.10 3.61
C GLU A 563 1.73 10.72 5.08
N TRP A 564 0.52 10.80 5.66
CA TRP A 564 0.32 10.42 7.05
C TRP A 564 0.43 8.91 7.24
N ALA A 565 -0.04 8.11 6.27
CA ALA A 565 0.10 6.67 6.27
C ALA A 565 1.57 6.21 6.35
N LEU A 566 2.45 6.87 5.60
CA LEU A 566 3.89 6.59 5.66
C LEU A 566 4.46 6.94 7.04
N ASP A 567 4.13 8.12 7.57
CA ASP A 567 4.64 8.58 8.87
C ASP A 567 4.13 7.70 10.02
N GLU A 568 2.86 7.32 10.01
CA GLU A 568 2.26 6.38 10.95
C GLU A 568 2.90 5.00 10.86
N PHE A 569 3.07 4.46 9.64
CA PHE A 569 3.75 3.19 9.43
C PHE A 569 5.18 3.23 9.99
N CYS A 570 5.92 4.30 9.76
CA CYS A 570 7.27 4.45 10.30
C CYS A 570 7.27 4.50 11.82
N LYS A 571 6.41 5.33 12.42
CA LYS A 571 6.28 5.47 13.88
C LYS A 571 5.92 4.15 14.55
N ASN A 572 4.89 3.48 14.05
CA ASN A 572 4.37 2.23 14.63
C ASN A 572 5.39 1.08 14.54
N ASN A 573 6.31 1.14 13.58
CA ASN A 573 7.34 0.13 13.38
C ASN A 573 8.73 0.53 13.89
N GLY A 574 8.88 1.71 14.50
CA GLY A 574 10.17 2.22 14.98
C GLY A 574 11.18 2.44 13.84
N LEU A 575 10.70 2.83 12.66
CA LEU A 575 11.54 3.19 11.52
C LEU A 575 11.90 4.67 11.62
N GLY A 576 13.18 4.99 11.47
CA GLY A 576 13.63 6.37 11.37
C GLY A 576 13.12 7.04 10.09
N ARG A 577 13.12 8.38 10.09
CA ARG A 577 13.15 9.15 8.83
C ARG A 577 14.52 8.99 8.19
N GLY A 578 14.55 8.97 6.88
CA GLY A 578 15.77 8.69 6.14
C GLY A 578 16.88 9.69 6.39
N ASP A 579 18.09 9.18 6.61
CA ASP A 579 19.32 9.96 6.55
C ASP A 579 19.97 9.69 5.20
N ALA A 580 19.88 10.66 4.27
CA ALA A 580 20.51 10.57 2.96
C ALA A 580 22.03 10.31 3.05
N GLY A 581 22.67 10.66 4.17
CA GLY A 581 24.07 10.37 4.45
C GLY A 581 24.39 8.89 4.66
N LYS A 582 23.42 8.02 4.95
CA LYS A 582 23.66 6.57 5.00
C LYS A 582 23.80 5.91 3.61
N PHE A 583 23.44 6.62 2.54
CA PHE A 583 23.57 6.15 1.15
C PHE A 583 24.84 6.66 0.48
N SER A 584 25.52 7.66 1.06
CA SER A 584 26.69 8.28 0.42
C SER A 584 27.86 7.30 0.23
N ASN A 585 27.92 6.25 1.05
CA ASN A 585 28.96 5.21 1.00
C ASN A 585 28.53 3.96 0.23
N VAL A 586 27.34 3.92 -0.36
CA VAL A 586 26.89 2.79 -1.18
C VAL A 586 27.37 3.00 -2.61
N GLU A 587 28.05 2.00 -3.18
CA GLU A 587 28.36 2.01 -4.61
C GLU A 587 27.04 2.04 -5.39
N LYS A 588 26.84 3.12 -6.14
CA LYS A 588 25.62 3.28 -6.93
C LYS A 588 25.66 2.31 -8.11
N GLY A 589 24.54 1.64 -8.34
CA GLY A 589 24.31 0.89 -9.56
C GLY A 589 24.61 1.76 -10.77
N LYS A 590 25.38 1.23 -11.72
CA LYS A 590 25.77 1.97 -12.91
C LYS A 590 24.65 1.91 -13.93
N ILE A 591 24.25 3.09 -14.41
CA ILE A 591 23.33 3.21 -15.54
C ILE A 591 24.03 2.63 -16.78
N ASN A 592 23.35 1.73 -17.50
CA ASN A 592 23.85 1.20 -18.76
C ASN A 592 23.41 2.12 -19.92
N GLU A 593 24.17 3.18 -20.17
CA GLU A 593 23.83 4.18 -21.21
C GLU A 593 23.70 3.55 -22.60
N GLN A 594 24.48 2.51 -22.92
CA GLN A 594 24.37 1.80 -24.20
C GLN A 594 23.00 1.13 -24.37
N GLU A 595 22.46 0.57 -23.30
CA GLU A 595 21.15 -0.08 -23.32
C GLU A 595 20.01 0.94 -23.46
N ILE A 596 20.11 2.09 -22.81
CA ILE A 596 19.16 3.20 -22.98
C ILE A 596 19.15 3.67 -24.43
N ASP A 597 20.33 3.85 -25.03
CA ASP A 597 20.48 4.25 -26.42
C ASP A 597 19.84 3.24 -27.39
N ASP A 598 20.00 1.95 -27.12
CA ASP A 598 19.44 0.89 -27.97
C ASP A 598 17.92 0.79 -27.83
N ASP A 599 17.38 0.96 -26.62
CA ASP A 599 15.93 1.04 -26.39
C ASP A 599 15.32 2.28 -27.05
N TYR A 600 15.99 3.44 -26.97
CA TYR A 600 15.56 4.65 -27.67
C TYR A 600 15.52 4.44 -29.19
N LYS A 601 16.58 3.86 -29.79
CA LYS A 601 16.59 3.53 -31.23
C LYS A 601 15.41 2.65 -31.61
N ARG A 602 15.16 1.59 -30.81
CA ARG A 602 14.04 0.67 -31.03
C ARG A 602 12.69 1.39 -30.95
N PHE A 603 12.51 2.27 -29.97
CA PHE A 603 11.32 3.11 -29.86
C PHE A 603 11.16 3.98 -31.11
N MET A 604 12.23 4.63 -31.57
CA MET A 604 12.20 5.49 -32.75
C MET A 604 11.90 4.73 -34.04
N ASP A 605 12.34 3.48 -34.18
CA ASP A 605 12.00 2.65 -35.34
C ASP A 605 10.52 2.26 -35.36
N ILE A 606 9.94 1.95 -34.20
CA ILE A 606 8.49 1.76 -34.07
C ILE A 606 7.77 3.07 -34.38
N ALA A 607 8.30 4.19 -33.86
CA ALA A 607 7.68 5.49 -33.97
C ALA A 607 7.55 5.95 -35.42
N LYS A 608 8.58 5.77 -36.26
CA LYS A 608 8.52 6.07 -37.70
C LYS A 608 7.27 5.48 -38.36
N GLY A 609 7.05 4.18 -38.18
CA GLY A 609 5.92 3.50 -38.80
C GLY A 609 4.58 3.96 -38.22
N VAL A 610 4.49 4.25 -36.92
CA VAL A 610 3.24 4.78 -36.33
C VAL A 610 2.94 6.18 -36.84
N VAL A 611 3.94 7.07 -36.89
CA VAL A 611 3.77 8.43 -37.38
C VAL A 611 3.31 8.40 -38.83
N GLU A 612 3.95 7.60 -39.69
CA GLU A 612 3.52 7.42 -41.08
C GLU A 612 2.04 7.01 -41.16
N ARG A 613 1.63 5.92 -40.50
CA ARG A 613 0.24 5.46 -40.49
C ARG A 613 -0.74 6.50 -39.95
N TYR A 614 -0.37 7.18 -38.86
CA TYR A 614 -1.21 8.18 -38.20
C TYR A 614 -1.56 9.35 -39.13
N PHE A 615 -0.69 9.68 -40.09
CA PHE A 615 -0.91 10.69 -41.13
C PHE A 615 -1.26 10.09 -42.52
N GLU A 616 -1.38 8.76 -42.66
CA GLU A 616 -1.88 8.08 -43.86
C GLU A 616 -3.38 7.80 -43.81
N ASP A 617 -3.94 7.49 -42.64
CA ASP A 617 -5.35 7.11 -42.47
C ASP A 617 -6.35 8.29 -42.60
N ASN A 618 -5.97 9.42 -43.21
CA ASN A 618 -6.87 10.55 -43.54
C ASN A 618 -6.51 11.27 -44.84
#